data_AF-A0A1I2TF97-F1
#
_entry.id   AF-A0A1I2TF97-F1
#
_cell.length_a   1.000
_cell.length_b   1.000
_cell.length_c   1.000
_cell.angle_alpha   90.00
_cell.angle_beta   90.00
_cell.angle_gamma   90.00
#
_symmetry.space_group_name_H-M   'P 1'
#
loop_
_entity.id
_entity.type
_entity.pdbx_description
1 polymer ?
#
loop_
_entity_poly.entity_id
_entity_poly.type
_entity_poly.pdbx_seq_one_letter_code
_entity_poly.pdbx_strand_id
1 'polypeptide(L)'
;MKTTNSCSLIIHNYLNKPNSIKLMMKKLLLLPIVLLLLLTACKKDEDTEPAVSELIKGRWELVTFKNVVYDAKGEKVHEAELELNISYEFTETEYRLTTSQDERTGTYRLYKKEGKQYISFADHEAGQSQIASISDTKLVIVLEYDGGGPSSQSGSRTVVTQEFKKM
;
A
#
# COMPACT_ATOMS: atom_id res chain seq x y z
N MET A 1 -9.80 -2.72 42.07
CA MET A 1 -8.42 -3.00 42.50
C MET A 1 -7.50 -1.98 41.86
N LYS A 2 -6.88 -1.11 42.66
CA LYS A 2 -5.90 -0.09 42.25
C LYS A 2 -4.57 -0.46 42.90
N THR A 3 -3.50 -0.57 42.13
CA THR A 3 -2.13 -0.56 42.65
C THR A 3 -1.23 0.17 41.67
N THR A 4 -0.95 1.43 42.00
CA THR A 4 0.13 2.29 41.50
C THR A 4 1.47 1.81 42.04
N ASN A 5 2.47 1.66 41.17
CA ASN A 5 3.86 1.39 41.57
C ASN A 5 4.75 2.63 41.44
N SER A 6 5.65 2.70 42.42
CA SER A 6 6.36 3.85 42.96
C SER A 6 7.74 4.07 42.33
N CYS A 7 8.19 5.33 42.37
CA CYS A 7 9.53 5.80 42.06
C CYS A 7 10.67 5.08 42.80
N SER A 8 11.83 4.98 42.16
CA SER A 8 13.13 5.16 42.83
C SER A 8 14.18 5.67 41.86
N LEU A 9 14.59 6.91 42.10
CA LEU A 9 15.71 7.60 41.51
C LEU A 9 16.93 7.35 42.41
N ILE A 10 17.98 6.70 41.91
CA ILE A 10 19.25 6.55 42.65
C ILE A 10 20.32 7.35 41.91
N ILE A 11 20.75 8.43 42.55
CA ILE A 11 21.89 9.27 42.17
C ILE A 11 23.12 8.68 42.87
N HIS A 12 24.10 8.19 42.11
CA HIS A 12 25.44 7.91 42.63
C HIS A 12 26.45 8.89 42.03
N ASN A 13 26.82 9.88 42.83
CA ASN A 13 28.06 10.63 42.69
C ASN A 13 29.22 9.74 43.15
N TYR A 14 30.23 9.56 42.29
CA TYR A 14 31.56 9.09 42.70
C TYR A 14 32.63 9.99 42.06
N LEU A 15 33.24 10.81 42.92
CA LEU A 15 34.51 11.49 42.68
C LEU A 15 35.64 10.51 43.00
N ASN A 16 36.58 10.27 42.08
CA ASN A 16 38.00 10.35 42.45
C ASN A 16 38.99 10.37 41.27
N LYS A 17 39.87 11.39 41.37
CA LYS A 17 41.30 11.47 41.08
C LYS A 17 41.87 11.33 39.64
N PRO A 18 42.61 12.36 39.16
CA PRO A 18 43.28 12.34 37.87
C PRO A 18 44.69 11.74 37.95
N ASN A 19 45.02 10.83 37.04
CA ASN A 19 46.40 10.42 36.77
C ASN A 19 46.86 11.05 35.45
N SER A 20 47.88 11.89 35.59
CA SER A 20 48.59 12.60 34.52
C SER A 20 49.31 11.61 33.60
N ILE A 21 48.73 11.37 32.41
CA ILE A 21 49.41 10.70 31.30
C ILE A 21 50.03 11.77 30.41
N LYS A 22 51.35 11.90 30.51
CA LYS A 22 52.18 12.72 29.65
C LYS A 22 52.41 11.96 28.34
N LEU A 23 51.51 12.10 27.36
CA LEU A 23 51.68 11.56 26.01
C LEU A 23 52.23 12.64 25.08
N MET A 24 53.47 12.41 24.66
CA MET A 24 54.22 13.23 23.72
C MET A 24 53.48 13.42 22.40
N MET A 25 53.59 14.65 21.90
CA MET A 25 53.09 15.12 20.61
C MET A 25 53.57 14.26 19.44
N LYS A 26 52.73 14.20 18.40
CA LYS A 26 52.96 13.80 16.98
C LYS A 26 52.13 12.63 16.48
N LYS A 27 50.80 12.63 16.68
CA LYS A 27 49.84 11.80 15.91
C LYS A 27 48.47 12.48 15.68
N LEU A 28 48.43 13.81 15.62
CA LEU A 28 47.18 14.59 15.51
C LEU A 28 46.77 14.92 14.05
N LEU A 29 47.14 14.08 13.08
CA LEU A 29 46.80 14.28 11.66
C LEU A 29 45.82 13.22 11.09
N LEU A 30 45.39 12.25 11.90
CA LEU A 30 44.47 11.18 11.46
C LEU A 30 43.00 11.44 11.79
N LEU A 31 42.71 12.35 12.73
CA LEU A 31 41.35 12.67 13.16
C LEU A 31 40.46 13.33 12.08
N PRO A 32 40.94 14.30 11.25
CA PRO A 32 40.09 14.92 10.24
C PRO A 32 39.77 13.97 9.07
N ILE A 33 40.63 12.97 8.80
CA ILE A 33 40.43 12.00 7.70
C ILE A 33 39.32 11.00 8.05
N VAL A 34 39.21 10.58 9.32
CA VAL A 34 38.10 9.72 9.79
C VAL A 34 36.76 10.47 9.79
N LEU A 35 36.77 11.78 10.04
CA LEU A 35 35.56 12.62 9.99
C LEU A 35 35.06 12.85 8.54
N LEU A 36 35.98 12.95 7.56
CA LEU A 36 35.65 13.05 6.13
C LEU A 36 35.04 11.75 5.56
N LEU A 37 35.43 10.58 6.06
CA LEU A 37 34.87 9.29 5.65
C LEU A 37 33.43 9.06 6.14
N LEU A 38 33.03 9.69 7.25
CA LEU A 38 31.65 9.63 7.77
C LEU A 38 30.67 10.50 6.99
N LEU A 39 31.14 11.51 6.25
CA LEU A 39 30.29 12.38 5.42
C LEU A 39 30.01 11.80 4.03
N THR A 40 30.76 10.79 3.59
CA THR A 40 30.52 10.10 2.30
C THR A 40 29.65 8.84 2.44
N ALA A 41 29.30 8.43 3.66
CA ALA A 41 28.59 7.18 3.94
C ALA A 41 27.13 7.42 4.33
N CYS A 42 26.35 8.05 3.45
CA CYS A 42 24.89 7.88 3.40
C CYS A 42 24.33 8.60 2.16
N LYS A 43 24.69 8.14 0.97
CA LYS A 43 23.71 8.19 -0.10
C LYS A 43 22.71 7.11 0.27
N LYS A 44 21.64 7.51 0.94
CA LYS A 44 20.45 6.69 1.11
C LYS A 44 19.96 6.50 -0.31
N ASP A 45 20.31 5.37 -0.91
CA ASP A 45 19.72 4.96 -2.19
C ASP A 45 18.21 5.02 -1.94
N GLU A 46 17.57 6.01 -2.55
CA GLU A 46 16.12 6.08 -2.60
C GLU A 46 15.71 4.88 -3.43
N ASP A 47 15.43 3.77 -2.76
CA ASP A 47 14.62 2.68 -3.29
C ASP A 47 13.34 3.33 -3.81
N THR A 48 13.38 3.65 -5.10
CA THR A 48 12.25 4.24 -5.80
C THR A 48 11.25 3.12 -5.91
N GLU A 49 10.23 3.15 -5.05
CA GLU A 49 9.15 2.17 -5.10
C GLU A 49 8.66 2.08 -6.55
N PRO A 50 8.50 0.85 -7.08
CA PRO A 50 8.11 0.66 -8.46
C PRO A 50 6.76 1.35 -8.71
N ALA A 51 6.66 2.04 -9.84
CA ALA A 51 5.44 2.72 -10.20
C ALA A 51 4.29 1.70 -10.38
N VAL A 52 3.06 2.10 -10.04
CA VAL A 52 1.86 1.28 -10.23
C VAL A 52 1.72 0.77 -11.66
N SER A 53 2.14 1.58 -12.64
CA SER A 53 2.16 1.19 -14.06
C SER A 53 3.04 -0.03 -14.34
N GLU A 54 4.14 -0.20 -13.59
CA GLU A 54 5.01 -1.38 -13.74
C GLU A 54 4.46 -2.57 -12.95
N LEU A 55 4.00 -2.34 -11.72
CA LEU A 55 3.49 -3.41 -10.86
C LEU A 55 2.24 -4.10 -11.43
N ILE A 56 1.36 -3.33 -12.08
CA ILE A 56 0.07 -3.85 -12.58
C ILE A 56 0.23 -4.79 -13.78
N LYS A 57 1.33 -4.69 -14.53
CA LYS A 57 1.56 -5.51 -15.73
C LYS A 57 1.62 -7.00 -15.36
N GLY A 58 1.16 -7.82 -16.29
CA GLY A 58 1.13 -9.28 -16.17
C GLY A 58 -0.25 -9.83 -15.85
N ARG A 59 -0.30 -11.11 -15.51
CA ARG A 59 -1.53 -11.86 -15.29
C ARG A 59 -1.91 -11.91 -13.82
N TRP A 60 -3.19 -11.67 -13.56
CA TRP A 60 -3.81 -11.57 -12.26
C TRP A 60 -5.05 -12.45 -12.23
N GLU A 61 -5.11 -13.37 -11.28
CA GLU A 61 -6.29 -14.20 -11.02
C GLU A 61 -7.11 -13.59 -9.88
N LEU A 62 -8.42 -13.44 -10.09
CA LEU A 62 -9.34 -12.98 -9.06
C LEU A 62 -9.51 -14.07 -8.01
N VAL A 63 -9.13 -13.79 -6.77
CA VAL A 63 -9.22 -14.72 -5.65
C VAL A 63 -10.47 -14.45 -4.83
N THR A 64 -10.81 -13.18 -4.64
CA THR A 64 -11.95 -12.78 -3.82
C THR A 64 -12.73 -11.67 -4.49
N PHE A 65 -14.03 -11.88 -4.67
CA PHE A 65 -14.99 -10.84 -5.04
C PHE A 65 -15.94 -10.61 -3.88
N LYS A 66 -15.86 -9.43 -3.26
CA LYS A 66 -16.69 -9.06 -2.10
C LYS A 66 -17.59 -7.88 -2.44
N ASN A 67 -18.88 -8.04 -2.24
CA ASN A 67 -19.89 -7.00 -2.43
C ASN A 67 -20.53 -6.66 -1.08
N VAL A 68 -20.47 -5.39 -0.68
CA VAL A 68 -21.08 -4.91 0.57
C VAL A 68 -22.05 -3.78 0.24
N VAL A 69 -23.30 -3.93 0.67
CA VAL A 69 -24.35 -2.92 0.46
C VAL A 69 -24.66 -2.25 1.80
N TYR A 70 -24.69 -0.92 1.76
CA TYR A 70 -25.05 -0.04 2.86
C TYR A 70 -26.35 0.69 2.53
N ASP A 71 -27.21 0.86 3.53
CA ASP A 71 -28.40 1.70 3.41
C ASP A 71 -28.06 3.21 3.47
N ALA A 72 -29.08 4.06 3.39
CA ALA A 72 -28.93 5.51 3.45
C ALA A 72 -28.40 6.05 4.79
N LYS A 73 -28.43 5.24 5.86
CA LYS A 73 -27.83 5.56 7.16
C LYS A 73 -26.37 5.11 7.26
N GLY A 74 -25.86 4.43 6.23
CA GLY A 74 -24.54 3.83 6.23
C GLY A 74 -24.48 2.50 6.99
N GLU A 75 -25.61 1.89 7.32
CA GLU A 75 -25.64 0.58 7.97
C GLU A 75 -25.50 -0.52 6.92
N LYS A 76 -24.66 -1.52 7.21
CA LYS A 76 -24.47 -2.68 6.32
C LYS A 76 -25.74 -3.53 6.34
N VAL A 77 -26.40 -3.64 5.19
CA VAL A 77 -27.65 -4.41 5.02
C VAL A 77 -27.43 -5.71 4.26
N HIS A 78 -26.36 -5.81 3.48
CA HIS A 78 -26.01 -7.01 2.74
C HIS A 78 -24.50 -7.16 2.56
N GLU A 79 -24.04 -8.40 2.53
CA GLU A 79 -22.66 -8.78 2.23
C GLU A 79 -22.67 -10.12 1.50
N ALA A 80 -22.00 -10.18 0.36
CA ALA A 80 -21.77 -11.39 -0.40
C ALA A 80 -20.29 -11.49 -0.75
N GLU A 81 -19.77 -12.70 -0.69
CA GLU A 81 -18.41 -13.03 -1.11
C GLU A 81 -18.51 -14.19 -2.10
N LEU A 82 -17.83 -14.05 -3.24
CA LEU A 82 -17.85 -14.98 -4.36
C LEU A 82 -16.43 -15.32 -4.77
N GLU A 83 -16.21 -16.59 -5.08
CA GLU A 83 -15.04 -17.07 -5.80
C GLU A 83 -15.42 -17.20 -7.27
N LEU A 84 -14.77 -16.44 -8.14
CA LEU A 84 -15.04 -16.43 -9.58
C LEU A 84 -13.76 -16.78 -10.32
N ASN A 85 -13.84 -17.69 -11.29
CA ASN A 85 -12.74 -18.03 -12.18
C ASN A 85 -12.57 -16.94 -13.23
N ILE A 86 -11.99 -15.82 -12.82
CA ILE A 86 -11.73 -14.64 -13.65
C ILE A 86 -10.23 -14.33 -13.59
N SER A 87 -9.61 -14.11 -14.75
CA SER A 87 -8.26 -13.56 -14.80
C SER A 87 -8.17 -12.34 -15.70
N TYR A 88 -7.39 -11.36 -15.26
CA TYR A 88 -7.00 -10.21 -16.06
C TYR A 88 -5.53 -10.33 -16.45
N GLU A 89 -5.18 -9.92 -17.65
CA GLU A 89 -3.79 -9.73 -18.06
C GLU A 89 -3.62 -8.31 -18.56
N PHE A 90 -2.79 -7.53 -17.88
CA PHE A 90 -2.54 -6.12 -18.20
C PHE A 90 -1.21 -5.97 -18.95
N THR A 91 -1.25 -5.22 -20.05
CA THR A 91 -0.07 -4.71 -20.76
C THR A 91 0.09 -3.23 -20.47
N GLU A 92 0.78 -2.47 -21.33
CA GLU A 92 0.97 -1.02 -21.17
C GLU A 92 -0.36 -0.25 -21.12
N THR A 93 -1.29 -0.55 -22.03
CA THR A 93 -2.56 0.19 -22.17
C THR A 93 -3.77 -0.70 -22.39
N GLU A 94 -3.55 -1.99 -22.58
CA GLU A 94 -4.58 -2.96 -22.89
C GLU A 94 -4.72 -3.95 -21.75
N TYR A 95 -5.90 -4.53 -21.65
CA TYR A 95 -6.14 -5.67 -20.77
C TYR A 95 -6.87 -6.77 -21.54
N ARG A 96 -6.62 -8.00 -21.14
CA ARG A 96 -7.40 -9.18 -21.53
C ARG A 96 -8.12 -9.71 -20.30
N LEU A 97 -9.43 -9.84 -20.38
CA LEU A 97 -10.27 -10.50 -19.40
C LEU A 97 -10.63 -11.89 -19.90
N THR A 98 -10.30 -12.90 -19.13
CA THR A 98 -10.70 -14.29 -19.38
C THR A 98 -11.62 -14.75 -18.27
N THR A 99 -12.77 -15.31 -18.65
CA THR A 99 -13.72 -15.97 -17.77
C THR A 99 -13.85 -17.44 -18.18
N SER A 100 -14.71 -18.21 -17.50
CA SER A 100 -14.99 -19.59 -17.91
C SER A 100 -15.77 -19.72 -19.23
N GLN A 101 -16.42 -18.65 -19.69
CA GLN A 101 -17.32 -18.68 -20.84
C GLN A 101 -16.85 -17.82 -22.02
N ASP A 102 -16.05 -16.80 -21.75
CA ASP A 102 -15.71 -15.77 -22.71
C ASP A 102 -14.34 -15.16 -22.43
N GLU A 103 -13.74 -14.61 -23.49
CA GLU A 103 -12.52 -13.81 -23.45
C GLU A 103 -12.75 -12.51 -24.21
N ARG A 104 -12.41 -11.38 -23.58
CA ARG A 104 -12.46 -10.07 -24.22
C ARG A 104 -11.23 -9.25 -23.93
N THR A 105 -10.97 -8.30 -24.82
CA THR A 105 -9.89 -7.33 -24.67
C THR A 105 -10.46 -5.92 -24.62
N GLY A 106 -9.74 -5.03 -23.97
CA GLY A 106 -10.11 -3.62 -23.88
C GLY A 106 -8.91 -2.77 -23.53
N THR A 107 -9.15 -1.48 -23.38
CA THR A 107 -8.12 -0.53 -22.92
C THR A 107 -8.42 -0.07 -21.51
N TYR A 108 -7.36 0.23 -20.77
CA TYR A 108 -7.47 0.80 -19.43
C TYR A 108 -6.58 2.03 -19.30
N ARG A 109 -6.89 2.86 -18.30
CA ARG A 109 -6.07 4.03 -17.95
C ARG A 109 -5.84 4.06 -16.45
N LEU A 110 -4.60 4.37 -16.08
CA LEU A 110 -4.20 4.69 -14.72
C LEU A 110 -4.13 6.21 -14.54
N TYR A 111 -4.60 6.70 -13.41
CA TYR A 111 -4.48 8.11 -13.06
C TYR A 111 -4.54 8.31 -11.56
N LYS A 112 -4.12 9.49 -11.12
CA LYS A 112 -4.17 9.91 -9.72
C LYS A 112 -5.26 10.96 -9.54
N LYS A 113 -6.00 10.84 -8.44
CA LYS A 113 -6.93 11.86 -7.96
C LYS A 113 -6.82 11.91 -6.44
N GLU A 114 -6.62 13.11 -5.88
CA GLU A 114 -6.54 13.31 -4.42
C GLU A 114 -5.50 12.40 -3.72
N GLY A 115 -4.36 12.16 -4.38
CA GLY A 115 -3.29 11.30 -3.86
C GLY A 115 -3.57 9.79 -3.95
N LYS A 116 -4.76 9.38 -4.40
CA LYS A 116 -5.14 7.99 -4.62
C LYS A 116 -4.95 7.58 -6.08
N GLN A 117 -4.67 6.30 -6.29
CA GLN A 117 -4.49 5.68 -7.61
C GLN A 117 -5.79 5.04 -8.06
N TYR A 118 -6.10 5.17 -9.35
CA TYR A 118 -7.31 4.64 -9.94
C TYR A 118 -7.02 3.94 -11.25
N ILE A 119 -7.86 2.96 -11.56
CA ILE A 119 -7.96 2.30 -12.86
C ILE A 119 -9.36 2.54 -13.43
N SER A 120 -9.43 2.84 -14.73
CA SER A 120 -10.67 2.93 -15.48
C SER A 120 -10.55 2.12 -16.76
N PHE A 121 -11.60 1.33 -17.04
CA PHE A 121 -11.69 0.48 -18.22
C PHE A 121 -12.62 1.16 -19.24
N ALA A 122 -12.18 1.30 -20.49
CA ALA A 122 -12.90 2.08 -21.49
C ALA A 122 -14.24 1.44 -21.92
N ASP A 123 -14.36 0.13 -21.78
CA ASP A 123 -15.53 -0.68 -22.17
C ASP A 123 -16.47 -0.99 -21.00
N HIS A 124 -16.21 -0.42 -19.81
CA HIS A 124 -17.07 -0.58 -18.65
C HIS A 124 -17.70 0.74 -18.21
N GLU A 125 -19.03 0.75 -18.15
CA GLU A 125 -19.78 1.86 -17.54
C GLU A 125 -19.71 1.87 -16.00
N ALA A 126 -19.12 0.83 -15.40
CA ALA A 126 -19.06 0.61 -13.95
C ALA A 126 -18.29 1.69 -13.17
N GLY A 127 -17.80 2.74 -13.84
CA GLY A 127 -17.16 3.88 -13.21
C GLY A 127 -15.67 3.66 -12.97
N GLN A 128 -15.15 4.38 -11.99
CA GLN A 128 -13.74 4.46 -11.67
C GLN A 128 -13.43 3.56 -10.47
N SER A 129 -12.44 2.69 -10.58
CA SER A 129 -12.05 1.81 -9.47
C SER A 129 -10.76 2.29 -8.84
N GLN A 130 -10.74 2.42 -7.51
CA GLN A 130 -9.54 2.75 -6.75
C GLN A 130 -8.62 1.53 -6.65
N ILE A 131 -7.33 1.70 -6.91
CA ILE A 131 -6.31 0.71 -6.55
C ILE A 131 -5.99 0.92 -5.07
N ALA A 132 -6.57 0.09 -4.21
CA ALA A 132 -6.41 0.21 -2.77
C ALA A 132 -5.05 -0.31 -2.28
N SER A 133 -4.50 -1.33 -2.94
CA SER A 133 -3.16 -1.87 -2.67
C SER A 133 -2.63 -2.58 -3.90
N ILE A 134 -1.32 -2.50 -4.16
CA ILE A 134 -0.65 -3.26 -5.21
C ILE A 134 0.78 -3.62 -4.79
N SER A 135 1.20 -4.85 -5.08
CA SER A 135 2.54 -5.38 -4.89
C SER A 135 2.89 -6.36 -6.02
N ASP A 136 4.00 -7.06 -5.93
CA ASP A 136 4.37 -8.11 -6.90
C ASP A 136 3.45 -9.33 -6.88
N THR A 137 2.63 -9.51 -5.84
CA THR A 137 1.82 -10.74 -5.66
C THR A 137 0.36 -10.47 -5.38
N LYS A 138 -0.01 -9.25 -4.95
CA LYS A 138 -1.36 -8.89 -4.55
C LYS A 138 -1.80 -7.58 -5.20
N LEU A 139 -3.00 -7.57 -5.73
CA LEU A 139 -3.69 -6.38 -6.21
C LEU A 139 -5.08 -6.32 -5.57
N VAL A 140 -5.43 -5.16 -5.02
CA VAL A 140 -6.76 -4.90 -4.45
C VAL A 140 -7.37 -3.70 -5.13
N ILE A 141 -8.51 -3.92 -5.76
CA ILE A 141 -9.29 -2.88 -6.44
C ILE A 141 -10.61 -2.70 -5.69
N VAL A 142 -10.98 -1.45 -5.43
CA VAL A 142 -12.24 -1.08 -4.77
C VAL A 142 -13.05 -0.21 -5.71
N LEU A 143 -14.30 -0.60 -5.94
CA LEU A 143 -15.28 0.18 -6.68
C LEU A 143 -16.41 0.59 -5.74
N GLU A 144 -16.76 1.88 -5.74
CA GLU A 144 -17.90 2.41 -4.99
C GLU A 144 -18.89 3.03 -5.96
N TYR A 145 -20.18 2.75 -5.77
CA TYR A 145 -21.25 3.41 -6.50
C TYR A 145 -22.45 3.66 -5.59
N ASP A 146 -23.07 4.81 -5.81
CA ASP A 146 -24.32 5.21 -5.15
C ASP A 146 -25.51 4.65 -5.92
N GLY A 147 -26.54 4.22 -5.20
CA GLY A 147 -27.79 3.72 -5.77
C GLY A 147 -27.61 2.36 -6.46
N GLY A 148 -27.35 1.31 -5.67
CA GLY A 148 -27.23 -0.07 -6.17
C GLY A 148 -28.40 -0.47 -7.07
N GLY A 149 -28.31 -1.55 -7.86
CA GLY A 149 -29.21 -1.91 -8.98
C GLY A 149 -30.74 -1.72 -8.83
N PRO A 150 -31.55 -2.05 -9.85
CA PRO A 150 -32.91 -1.52 -10.10
C PRO A 150 -33.95 -1.52 -8.95
N SER A 151 -33.67 -2.17 -7.81
CA SER A 151 -34.45 -2.15 -6.58
C SER A 151 -33.89 -1.28 -5.42
N SER A 152 -32.75 -0.59 -5.57
CA SER A 152 -32.16 0.09 -4.40
C SER A 152 -32.81 1.43 -4.09
N GLN A 153 -32.98 1.67 -2.79
CA GLN A 153 -33.47 2.94 -2.28
C GLN A 153 -32.45 4.05 -2.53
N SER A 154 -32.95 5.26 -2.80
CA SER A 154 -32.13 6.46 -2.88
C SER A 154 -31.26 6.61 -1.62
N GLY A 155 -29.99 6.93 -1.82
CA GLY A 155 -29.00 7.04 -0.75
C GLY A 155 -28.31 5.73 -0.35
N SER A 156 -28.65 4.58 -0.96
CA SER A 156 -27.86 3.36 -0.76
C SER A 156 -26.47 3.51 -1.39
N ARG A 157 -25.49 2.81 -0.82
CA ARG A 157 -24.11 2.76 -1.35
C ARG A 157 -23.67 1.32 -1.43
N THR A 158 -23.00 0.96 -2.53
CA THR A 158 -22.39 -0.36 -2.67
C THR A 158 -20.89 -0.24 -2.82
N VAL A 159 -20.16 -1.08 -2.09
CA VAL A 159 -18.71 -1.18 -2.16
C VAL A 159 -18.36 -2.58 -2.65
N VAL A 160 -17.69 -2.65 -3.79
CA VAL A 160 -17.15 -3.88 -4.37
C VAL A 160 -15.66 -3.89 -4.14
N THR A 161 -15.14 -4.94 -3.50
CA THR A 161 -13.71 -5.19 -3.34
C THR A 161 -13.32 -6.42 -4.13
N GLN A 162 -12.30 -6.29 -4.96
CA GLN A 162 -11.72 -7.37 -5.75
C GLN A 162 -10.28 -7.57 -5.31
N GLU A 163 -9.96 -8.76 -4.83
CA GLU A 163 -8.58 -9.16 -4.54
C GLU A 163 -8.07 -10.11 -5.61
N PHE A 164 -6.90 -9.80 -6.14
CA PHE A 164 -6.23 -10.59 -7.15
C PHE A 164 -4.87 -11.07 -6.66
N LYS A 165 -4.48 -12.23 -7.18
CA LYS A 165 -3.15 -12.80 -7.02
C LYS A 165 -2.42 -12.83 -8.36
N LYS A 166 -1.14 -12.44 -8.36
CA LYS A 166 -0.31 -12.51 -9.57
C LYS A 166 0.02 -13.96 -9.91
N MET A 167 -0.04 -14.30 -11.21
CA MET A 167 0.24 -15.64 -11.75
C MET A 167 1.64 -15.76 -12.32
#